data_AF-A0A2N5M2X7-F1
#
_entry.id   AF-A0A2N5M2X7-F1
#
_cell.length_a   1.000
_cell.length_b   1.000
_cell.length_c   1.000
_cell.angle_alpha   90.00
_cell.angle_beta   90.00
_cell.angle_gamma   90.00
#
_symmetry.space_group_name_H-M   'P 1'
#
loop_
_entity.id
_entity.type
_entity.pdbx_description
1 polymer ?
#
loop_
_entity_poly.entity_id
_entity_poly.type
_entity_poly.pdbx_seq_one_letter_code
_entity_poly.pdbx_strand_id
1 'polypeptide(L)'
;MKRFTRDTLKSMKFLGIGMVLLLVVGLITWQSVDRYKEVQQIESKLGFDITVVNRQSHEAWWAATRTYLVKPLADGKESSMEYLFYLNKENKIEQWAQVKNGKTMKPIITETE
;
A
#
# COMPACT_ATOMS: atom_id res chain seq x y z
N MET A 1 51.31 12.32 9.19
CA MET A 1 50.52 12.35 7.93
C MET A 1 50.17 10.91 7.55
N LYS A 2 48.97 10.42 7.89
CA LYS A 2 48.57 9.02 7.65
C LYS A 2 48.37 8.83 6.13
N ARG A 3 49.24 8.03 5.51
CA ARG A 3 49.10 7.66 4.09
C ARG A 3 47.91 6.71 3.97
N PHE A 4 46.78 7.22 3.50
CA PHE A 4 45.70 6.39 2.98
C PHE A 4 46.23 5.66 1.74
N THR A 5 46.47 4.36 1.88
CA THR A 5 46.89 3.51 0.77
C THR A 5 45.73 3.39 -0.22
N ARG A 6 46.03 3.28 -1.53
CA ARG A 6 45.01 3.17 -2.60
C ARG A 6 43.95 2.09 -2.34
N ASP A 7 44.31 1.05 -1.59
CA ASP A 7 43.41 -0.04 -1.19
C ASP A 7 42.35 0.38 -0.15
N THR A 8 42.67 1.28 0.78
CA THR A 8 41.67 1.82 1.72
C THR A 8 40.61 2.65 1.00
N LEU A 9 40.99 3.35 -0.08
CA LEU A 9 40.07 4.14 -0.90
C LEU A 9 39.11 3.26 -1.72
N LYS A 10 39.57 2.11 -2.22
CA LYS A 10 38.72 1.12 -2.91
C LYS A 10 37.70 0.48 -1.96
N SER A 11 38.12 0.12 -0.74
CA SER A 11 37.21 -0.44 0.28
C SER A 11 36.15 0.57 0.75
N MET A 12 36.50 1.85 0.88
CA MET A 12 35.52 2.91 1.19
C MET A 12 34.44 3.07 0.12
N LYS A 13 34.80 2.97 -1.18
CA LYS A 13 33.81 3.01 -2.26
C LYS A 13 32.87 1.79 -2.23
N PHE A 14 33.40 0.61 -1.91
CA PHE A 14 32.60 -0.61 -1.78
C PHE A 14 31.61 -0.55 -0.61
N LEU A 15 32.04 -0.04 0.55
CA LEU A 15 31.18 0.19 1.71
C LEU A 15 30.06 1.20 1.41
N GLY A 16 30.39 2.30 0.71
CA GLY A 16 29.39 3.29 0.30
C GLY A 16 28.32 2.69 -0.63
N ILE A 17 28.73 1.89 -1.62
CA ILE A 17 27.78 1.23 -2.55
C ILE A 17 26.92 0.21 -1.82
N GLY A 18 27.51 -0.60 -0.93
CA GLY A 18 26.78 -1.59 -0.14
C GLY A 18 25.72 -0.95 0.76
N MET A 19 26.02 0.20 1.37
CA MET A 19 25.08 0.92 2.22
C MET A 19 23.91 1.53 1.43
N VAL A 20 24.17 2.04 0.23
CA VAL A 20 23.10 2.53 -0.67
C VAL A 20 22.18 1.38 -1.08
N LEU A 21 22.72 0.21 -1.43
CA LEU A 21 21.92 -0.96 -1.76
C LEU A 21 21.04 -1.41 -0.58
N LEU A 22 21.57 -1.42 0.63
CA LEU A 22 20.79 -1.75 1.84
C LEU A 22 19.64 -0.77 2.08
N LEU A 23 19.88 0.53 1.89
CA LEU A 23 18.83 1.54 2.01
C LEU A 23 17.73 1.36 0.97
N VAL A 24 18.09 1.09 -0.29
CA VAL A 24 17.12 0.83 -1.37
C VAL A 24 16.29 -0.41 -1.08
N VAL A 25 16.94 -1.51 -0.68
CA VAL A 25 16.24 -2.76 -0.31
C VAL A 25 15.32 -2.53 0.89
N GLY A 26 15.77 -1.80 1.91
CA GLY A 26 14.98 -1.44 3.09
C GLY A 26 13.73 -0.62 2.75
N LEU A 27 13.84 0.33 1.80
CA LEU A 27 12.70 1.10 1.33
C LEU A 27 11.69 0.23 0.57
N ILE A 28 12.15 -0.69 -0.27
CA ILE A 28 11.29 -1.59 -1.04
C ILE A 28 10.55 -2.57 -0.11
N THR A 29 11.24 -3.14 0.87
CA THR A 29 10.63 -4.06 1.85
C THR A 29 9.63 -3.34 2.73
N TRP A 30 9.95 -2.13 3.21
CA TRP A 30 9.00 -1.30 3.96
C TRP A 30 7.72 -1.06 3.15
N GLN A 31 7.83 -0.58 1.91
CA GLN A 31 6.67 -0.32 1.06
C GLN A 31 5.82 -1.58 0.80
N SER A 32 6.43 -2.76 0.82
CA SER A 32 5.70 -4.02 0.63
C SER A 32 4.97 -4.46 1.90
N VAL A 33 5.60 -4.30 3.07
CA VAL A 33 4.96 -4.58 4.37
C VAL A 33 3.81 -3.62 4.65
N ASP A 34 3.99 -2.33 4.34
CA ASP A 34 2.95 -1.31 4.50
C ASP A 34 1.72 -1.64 3.66
N ARG A 35 1.92 -1.99 2.38
CA ARG A 35 0.85 -2.47 1.49
C ARG A 35 0.11 -3.68 2.04
N TYR A 36 0.84 -4.65 2.57
CA TYR A 36 0.23 -5.86 3.13
C TYR A 36 -0.67 -5.52 4.32
N LYS A 37 -0.23 -4.64 5.22
CA LYS A 37 -1.05 -4.18 6.34
C LYS A 37 -2.32 -3.46 5.91
N GLU A 38 -2.24 -2.62 4.88
CA GLU A 38 -3.41 -1.92 4.34
C GLU A 38 -4.44 -2.90 3.77
N VAL A 39 -4.01 -3.88 2.97
CA VAL A 39 -4.92 -4.89 2.41
C VAL A 39 -5.57 -5.72 3.50
N GLN A 40 -4.79 -6.17 4.50
CA GLN A 40 -5.34 -6.91 5.64
C GLN A 40 -6.38 -6.12 6.43
N GLN A 41 -6.22 -4.81 6.57
CA GLN A 41 -7.22 -3.95 7.21
C GLN A 41 -8.52 -3.88 6.39
N ILE A 42 -8.43 -3.86 5.06
CA ILE A 42 -9.61 -3.90 4.18
C ILE A 42 -10.31 -5.26 4.30
N GLU A 43 -9.56 -6.36 4.23
CA GLU A 43 -10.07 -7.73 4.40
C GLU A 43 -10.77 -7.90 5.74
N SER A 44 -10.15 -7.40 6.82
CA SER A 44 -10.74 -7.42 8.17
C SER A 44 -12.03 -6.60 8.26
N LYS A 45 -12.16 -5.49 7.53
CA LYS A 45 -13.41 -4.70 7.50
C LYS A 45 -14.52 -5.38 6.71
N LEU A 46 -14.16 -6.09 5.64
CA LEU A 46 -15.10 -6.79 4.78
C LEU A 46 -15.52 -8.16 5.34
N GLY A 47 -14.66 -8.79 6.15
CA GLY A 47 -14.87 -10.14 6.68
C GLY A 47 -14.63 -11.24 5.65
N PHE A 48 -13.95 -10.94 4.54
CA PHE A 48 -13.58 -11.89 3.50
C PHE A 48 -12.31 -11.44 2.75
N ASP A 49 -11.65 -12.41 2.11
CA ASP A 49 -10.42 -12.19 1.34
C ASP A 49 -10.70 -11.41 0.05
N ILE A 50 -9.77 -10.52 -0.33
CA ILE A 50 -9.96 -9.62 -1.47
C ILE A 50 -8.80 -9.65 -2.48
N THR A 51 -9.12 -9.31 -3.72
CA THR A 51 -8.15 -8.94 -4.74
C THR A 51 -8.21 -7.44 -4.99
N VAL A 52 -7.07 -6.75 -4.92
CA VAL A 52 -6.96 -5.34 -5.28
C VAL A 52 -6.95 -5.21 -6.81
N VAL A 53 -8.00 -4.63 -7.37
CA VAL A 53 -8.17 -4.39 -8.82
C VAL A 53 -7.43 -3.14 -9.26
N ASN A 54 -7.54 -2.06 -8.48
CA ASN A 54 -6.89 -0.79 -8.78
C ASN A 54 -6.48 -0.09 -7.49
N ARG A 55 -5.34 0.61 -7.54
CA ARG A 55 -4.82 1.42 -6.44
C ARG A 55 -4.40 2.76 -7.01
N GLN A 56 -4.99 3.83 -6.50
CA GLN A 56 -4.63 5.19 -6.86
C GLN A 56 -4.13 5.93 -5.62
N SER A 57 -2.87 6.34 -5.67
CA SER A 57 -2.31 7.23 -4.66
C SER A 57 -2.58 8.68 -5.09
N HIS A 58 -3.20 9.44 -4.21
CA HIS A 58 -3.41 10.86 -4.34
C HIS A 58 -2.40 11.55 -3.43
N GLU A 59 -1.86 12.69 -3.85
CA GLU A 59 -0.82 13.45 -3.14
C GLU A 59 0.57 12.76 -3.05
N ALA A 60 1.50 13.42 -2.32
CA ALA A 60 2.87 12.98 -2.18
C ALA A 60 2.99 11.73 -1.29
N TRP A 61 3.97 10.86 -1.57
CA TRP A 61 4.16 9.54 -0.93
C TRP A 61 4.10 9.51 0.62
N TRP A 62 4.41 10.63 1.28
CA TRP A 62 4.45 10.81 2.74
C TRP A 62 3.12 11.30 3.36
N ALA A 63 2.17 11.75 2.56
CA ALA A 63 0.83 12.20 2.99
C ALA A 63 -0.27 11.64 2.07
N ALA A 64 0.04 10.56 1.36
CA ALA A 64 -0.77 10.08 0.25
C ALA A 64 -2.06 9.46 0.75
N THR A 65 -3.19 10.03 0.32
CA THR A 65 -4.48 9.36 0.47
C THR A 65 -4.60 8.34 -0.64
N ARG A 66 -5.10 7.14 -0.33
CA ARG A 66 -5.05 6.01 -1.27
C ARG A 66 -6.45 5.50 -1.52
N THR A 67 -6.84 5.43 -2.78
CA THR A 67 -8.11 4.81 -3.17
C THR A 67 -7.84 3.39 -3.63
N TYR A 68 -8.56 2.43 -3.06
CA TYR A 68 -8.49 1.01 -3.38
C TYR A 68 -9.81 0.57 -4.01
N LEU A 69 -9.73 0.01 -5.21
CA LEU A 69 -10.83 -0.75 -5.81
C LEU A 69 -10.52 -2.23 -5.59
N VAL A 70 -11.38 -2.94 -4.88
CA VAL A 70 -11.15 -4.35 -4.51
C VAL A 70 -12.34 -5.23 -4.90
N LYS A 71 -12.09 -6.51 -5.14
CA LYS A 71 -13.10 -7.54 -5.43
C LYS A 71 -12.98 -8.70 -4.44
N PRO A 72 -14.08 -9.37 -4.06
CA PRO A 72 -14.01 -10.62 -3.31
C PRO A 72 -13.19 -11.68 -4.06
N LEU A 73 -12.39 -12.45 -3.34
CA LEU A 73 -11.58 -13.55 -3.91
C LEU A 73 -12.39 -14.83 -4.12
N ALA A 74 -13.49 -15.01 -3.37
CA ALA A 74 -14.36 -16.16 -3.48
C ALA A 74 -15.34 -16.03 -4.66
N ASP A 75 -15.18 -16.91 -5.66
CA ASP A 75 -15.97 -17.00 -6.91
C ASP A 75 -17.50 -17.21 -6.72
N GLY A 76 -17.98 -17.38 -5.49
CA GLY A 76 -19.29 -17.98 -5.25
C GLY A 76 -20.48 -17.03 -5.03
N LYS A 77 -20.29 -15.76 -4.64
CA LYS A 77 -21.43 -14.93 -4.24
C LYS A 77 -21.52 -13.56 -4.91
N GLU A 78 -20.42 -12.89 -5.20
CA GLU A 78 -20.46 -11.48 -5.62
C GLU A 78 -19.31 -11.09 -6.58
N SER A 79 -18.98 -11.94 -7.56
CA SER A 79 -17.88 -11.66 -8.51
C SER A 79 -18.03 -10.35 -9.31
N SER A 80 -19.27 -9.84 -9.40
CA SER A 80 -19.59 -8.54 -10.03
C SER A 80 -19.51 -7.33 -9.10
N MET A 81 -19.29 -7.56 -7.80
CA MET A 81 -19.25 -6.51 -6.78
C MET A 81 -17.81 -6.09 -6.53
N GLU A 82 -17.58 -4.81 -6.73
CA GLU A 82 -16.36 -4.09 -6.43
C GLU A 82 -16.61 -3.20 -5.21
N TYR A 83 -15.58 -2.95 -4.42
CA TYR A 83 -15.66 -2.09 -3.26
C TYR A 83 -14.59 -1.01 -3.39
N LEU A 84 -15.00 0.25 -3.17
CA LEU A 84 -14.12 1.39 -3.20
C LEU A 84 -13.81 1.81 -1.76
N PHE A 85 -12.54 1.72 -1.38
CA PHE A 85 -12.03 2.17 -0.09
C PHE A 85 -11.15 3.39 -0.25
N TYR A 86 -11.21 4.27 0.73
CA TYR A 86 -10.36 5.44 0.83
C TYR A 86 -9.52 5.34 2.11
N LEU A 87 -8.21 5.33 1.95
CA LEU A 87 -7.26 5.50 3.03
C LEU A 87 -7.01 7.00 3.19
N ASN A 88 -7.39 7.53 4.34
CA ASN A 88 -7.15 8.92 4.68
C ASN A 88 -5.70 9.15 5.17
N LYS A 89 -5.33 10.41 5.44
CA LYS A 89 -3.98 10.79 5.88
C LYS A 89 -3.59 10.23 7.26
N GLU A 90 -4.57 9.76 8.03
CA GLU A 90 -4.38 9.12 9.34
C GLU A 90 -4.19 7.60 9.22
N ASN A 91 -4.02 7.08 8.00
CA ASN A 91 -4.00 5.64 7.69
C ASN A 91 -5.26 4.90 8.14
N LYS A 92 -6.40 5.60 8.27
CA LYS A 92 -7.69 4.95 8.49
C LYS A 92 -8.32 4.63 7.14
N ILE A 93 -8.75 3.39 7.01
CA ILE A 93 -9.46 2.89 5.84
C ILE A 93 -10.94 3.16 6.04
N GLU A 94 -11.55 3.92 5.16
CA GLU A 94 -12.99 4.20 5.14
C GLU A 94 -13.60 3.56 3.90
N GLN A 95 -14.70 2.82 4.09
CA GLN A 95 -15.43 2.25 2.96
C GLN A 95 -16.27 3.34 2.33
N TRP A 96 -15.99 3.66 1.07
CA TRP A 96 -16.60 4.83 0.44
C TRP A 96 -17.81 4.47 -0.40
N ALA A 97 -17.75 3.37 -1.15
CA ALA A 97 -18.87 2.91 -1.96
C ALA A 97 -18.78 1.43 -2.32
N GLN A 98 -19.92 0.84 -2.65
CA GLN A 98 -19.99 -0.43 -3.36
C GLN A 98 -20.19 -0.13 -4.84
N VAL A 99 -19.42 -0.75 -5.72
CA VAL A 99 -19.52 -0.60 -7.17
C VAL A 99 -20.03 -1.91 -7.74
N LYS A 100 -21.10 -1.89 -8.52
CA LYS A 100 -21.61 -3.09 -9.20
C LYS A 100 -21.72 -2.79 -10.68
N ASN A 101 -21.02 -3.55 -11.51
CA ASN A 101 -20.98 -3.34 -12.97
C ASN A 101 -20.62 -1.88 -13.36
N GLY A 102 -19.62 -1.29 -12.70
CA GLY A 102 -19.16 0.08 -12.97
C GLY A 102 -20.10 1.19 -12.49
N LYS A 103 -21.22 0.86 -11.83
CA LYS A 103 -22.12 1.84 -11.20
C LYS A 103 -21.89 1.86 -9.69
N THR A 104 -21.58 3.05 -9.17
CA THR A 104 -21.48 3.30 -7.73
C THR A 104 -22.86 3.16 -7.09
N MET A 105 -23.07 2.07 -6.36
CA MET A 105 -24.16 1.92 -5.41
C MET A 105 -23.79 2.71 -4.16
N LYS A 106 -24.76 3.49 -3.65
CA LYS A 106 -24.65 4.56 -2.64
C LYS A 106 -23.49 4.42 -1.63
N PRO A 107 -22.91 5.55 -1.16
CA PRO A 107 -22.03 5.51 0.00
C PRO A 107 -22.81 4.92 1.18
N ILE A 108 -22.24 3.91 1.83
CA ILE A 108 -22.70 3.49 3.15
C ILE A 108 -22.20 4.59 4.08
N ILE A 109 -23.05 5.59 4.31
CA ILE A 109 -22.85 6.56 5.38
C ILE A 109 -22.67 5.71 6.63
N THR A 110 -21.47 5.71 7.19
CA THR A 110 -21.23 5.12 8.50
C THR A 110 -21.85 6.09 9.50
N GLU A 111 -23.17 6.04 9.66
CA GLU A 111 -23.82 6.55 10.86
C GLU A 111 -23.38 5.62 12.00
N THR A 112 -22.44 6.07 12.82
CA THR A 112 -22.33 5.57 14.18
C THR A 112 -21.79 6.69 15.08
N GLU A 113 -22.76 7.37 15.70
CA GLU A 113 -22.74 8.29 16.87
C GLU A 113 -21.82 9.52 16.88
#